data_AF-A0A8J7G989-F1
#
_entry.id   AF-A0A8J7G989-F1
#
_cell.length_a   1.000
_cell.length_b   1.000
_cell.length_c   1.000
_cell.angle_alpha   90.00
_cell.angle_beta   90.00
_cell.angle_gamma   90.00
#
_symmetry.space_group_name_H-M   'P 1'
#
loop_
_entity.id
_entity.type
_entity.pdbx_description
1 polymer ?
#
loop_
_entity_poly.entity_id
_entity_poly.type
_entity_poly.pdbx_seq_one_letter_code
_entity_poly.pdbx_strand_id
1 'polypeptide(L)'
;MKHRLRTLLSVTVATVVAAGTLVLGGGAAYAQDPGSCSKSTGSTGEGLPIRATCSSTADTTTWVVTDLCSYPFSFPPTIYRVYGNQVAGNGTSTAWCNPGDAPSVRNSDIQIIILSAAAPSITASPSTVVIPAGQVMGTTTVSFSSTNASGTCIWISQTGEAPRLWSCNGAAGSGLVWPYVPVGGYTKFLLTTSSTAPSPVLATTTATGVTPTGTVTASPSTVVIPAGQTAGTTTVSFTSTYTNGTCIWISQTGEAPRLWSCGGAAGSGLVWPYVPVGGYTKFLLTTSSTAPSPVLATTTATGVTPPPDGPAGTIVSAYSNKCVDVAGGLTANGTHVQLYDCNGTASQRWTVTAAHTLSAFGKCMDVSGGVTANGTKVWLYDCNGTGAQVWMPQADGTLLNPMSGRCLDDPYGVTTNGTQLDIWDCVAGATNEKWSVPHS
;
A
#
# COMPACT_ATOMS: atom_id res chain seq x y z
N MET A 1 32.97 41.94 92.03
CA MET A 1 31.79 41.05 91.91
C MET A 1 30.72 41.74 91.07
N LYS A 2 30.14 41.02 90.09
CA LYS A 2 28.78 41.12 89.51
C LYS A 2 28.30 42.50 89.03
N HIS A 3 28.30 42.73 87.71
CA HIS A 3 27.22 42.50 86.73
C HIS A 3 26.02 43.45 86.84
N ARG A 4 25.88 44.31 85.80
CA ARG A 4 24.67 45.06 85.46
C ARG A 4 23.58 44.10 84.97
N LEU A 5 22.35 44.30 85.42
CA LEU A 5 21.13 43.72 84.86
C LEU A 5 20.12 44.86 84.64
N ARG A 6 19.67 45.06 83.40
CA ARG A 6 18.42 45.78 83.09
C ARG A 6 17.54 44.82 82.30
N THR A 7 16.37 44.58 82.87
CA THR A 7 15.33 43.64 82.46
C THR A 7 14.59 44.16 81.22
N LEU A 8 14.42 43.29 80.21
CA LEU A 8 13.48 43.39 79.09
C LEU A 8 12.22 42.56 79.38
N LEU A 9 11.05 43.00 78.89
CA LEU A 9 9.93 42.15 78.45
C LEU A 9 8.96 43.05 77.63
N SER A 10 8.97 42.98 76.29
CA SER A 10 8.27 42.04 75.38
C SER A 10 6.88 42.53 74.96
N VAL A 11 6.78 42.97 73.71
CA VAL A 11 5.55 42.96 72.92
C VAL A 11 5.81 42.10 71.68
N THR A 12 4.95 41.10 71.51
CA THR A 12 4.99 40.03 70.53
C THR A 12 4.80 40.55 69.11
N VAL A 13 5.70 40.22 68.18
CA VAL A 13 5.48 40.34 66.73
C VAL A 13 5.14 38.95 66.20
N ALA A 14 3.98 38.83 65.55
CA ALA A 14 3.50 37.59 64.96
C ALA A 14 4.36 37.18 63.75
N THR A 15 5.00 36.01 63.85
CA THR A 15 5.62 35.31 62.73
C THR A 15 4.56 34.49 62.00
N VAL A 16 4.26 34.87 60.75
CA VAL A 16 3.63 33.96 59.77
C VAL A 16 4.74 33.45 58.87
N VAL A 17 5.34 32.32 59.21
CA VAL A 17 6.12 31.52 58.26
C VAL A 17 5.21 30.37 57.83
N ALA A 18 4.50 30.56 56.72
CA ALA A 18 3.77 29.48 56.07
C ALA A 18 4.80 28.54 55.41
N ALA A 19 5.16 27.46 56.10
CA ALA A 19 5.84 26.33 55.51
C ALA A 19 4.84 25.56 54.62
N GLY A 20 4.72 25.97 53.36
CA GLY A 20 4.01 25.19 52.36
C GLY A 20 4.85 23.97 51.96
N THR A 21 4.41 22.78 52.33
CA THR A 21 5.00 21.53 51.85
C THR A 21 4.78 21.43 50.34
N LEU A 22 5.85 21.59 49.55
CA LEU A 22 5.81 21.47 48.10
C LEU A 22 5.72 19.98 47.72
N VAL A 23 4.52 19.49 47.42
CA VAL A 23 4.32 18.15 46.85
C VAL A 23 4.63 18.23 45.35
N LEU A 24 5.81 17.74 44.95
CA LEU A 24 6.17 17.61 43.54
C LEU A 24 5.37 16.44 42.93
N GLY A 25 4.36 16.74 42.10
CA GLY A 25 3.73 15.75 41.24
C GLY A 25 4.76 15.10 40.31
N GLY A 26 4.62 13.80 40.04
CA GLY A 26 5.61 12.91 39.41
C GLY A 26 6.01 13.19 37.96
N GLY A 27 6.30 14.44 37.58
CA GLY A 27 6.78 14.85 36.26
C GLY A 27 7.84 15.96 36.28
N ALA A 28 8.38 16.33 37.44
CA ALA A 28 9.41 17.37 37.53
C ALA A 28 10.78 16.84 37.06
N ALA A 29 11.13 17.09 35.81
CA ALA A 29 12.50 16.90 35.31
C ALA A 29 13.36 18.13 35.66
N TYR A 30 14.65 17.91 35.95
CA TYR A 30 15.66 18.96 35.89
C TYR A 30 15.70 19.53 34.47
N ALA A 31 15.08 20.69 34.25
CA ALA A 31 15.01 21.34 32.95
C ALA A 31 16.09 22.42 32.81
N GLN A 32 16.44 22.76 31.56
CA GLN A 32 17.09 24.04 31.30
C GLN A 32 16.15 25.19 31.71
N ASP A 33 16.75 26.32 32.07
CA ASP A 33 16.11 27.49 32.65
C ASP A 33 14.78 27.91 31.96
N PRO A 34 13.71 28.32 32.69
CA PRO A 34 12.36 28.62 32.15
C PRO A 34 12.26 29.88 31.27
N GLY A 35 13.41 30.44 30.88
CA GLY A 35 13.59 31.70 30.17
C GLY A 35 15.07 32.05 30.15
N SER A 36 15.38 33.32 29.90
CA SER A 36 16.74 33.84 30.11
C SER A 36 16.95 34.10 31.60
N CYS A 37 17.63 33.18 32.29
CA CYS A 37 17.83 33.25 33.73
C CYS A 37 19.28 33.59 34.10
N SER A 38 19.45 34.50 35.05
CA SER A 38 20.73 34.75 35.74
C SER A 38 20.68 34.14 37.14
N LYS A 39 21.76 33.45 37.54
CA LYS A 39 21.89 32.78 38.83
C LYS A 39 23.03 33.43 39.60
N SER A 40 22.83 33.70 40.88
CA SER A 40 23.86 34.28 41.73
C SER A 40 23.78 33.80 43.17
N THR A 41 24.95 33.75 43.80
CA THR A 41 25.09 33.72 45.26
C THR A 41 25.53 35.11 45.72
N GLY A 42 24.94 35.59 46.82
CA GLY A 42 25.39 36.82 47.48
C GLY A 42 26.23 36.52 48.72
N SER A 43 27.06 37.47 49.15
CA SER A 43 27.61 37.54 50.50
C SER A 43 26.99 38.73 51.22
N THR A 44 25.83 38.52 51.83
CA THR A 44 25.24 39.52 52.73
C THR A 44 25.50 39.09 54.17
N GLY A 45 25.67 40.05 55.08
CA GLY A 45 25.87 39.78 56.51
C GLY A 45 24.74 39.01 57.21
N GLU A 46 23.67 38.66 56.48
CA GLU A 46 22.50 37.90 56.96
C GLU A 46 22.39 36.47 56.35
N GLY A 47 23.41 36.01 55.61
CA GLY A 47 23.46 34.68 55.01
C GLY A 47 23.89 34.69 53.55
N LEU A 48 23.98 33.49 52.94
CA LEU A 48 24.27 33.29 51.52
C LEU A 48 22.94 33.14 50.74
N PRO A 49 22.36 34.23 50.18
CA PRO A 49 21.16 34.10 49.36
C PRO A 49 21.51 33.45 48.03
N ILE A 50 20.70 32.47 47.64
CA ILE A 50 20.71 31.84 46.32
C ILE A 50 19.59 32.49 45.52
N ARG A 51 19.93 33.14 44.41
CA ARG A 51 18.96 33.85 43.57
C ARG A 51 19.00 33.32 42.15
N ALA A 52 17.82 33.19 41.57
CA ALA A 52 17.64 33.10 40.14
C ALA A 52 16.65 34.18 39.69
N THR A 53 17.02 34.97 38.69
CA THR A 53 16.14 35.97 38.06
C THR A 53 15.94 35.59 36.60
N CYS A 54 14.70 35.37 36.20
CA CYS A 54 14.33 34.95 34.85
C CYS A 54 13.51 36.02 34.14
N SER A 55 13.86 36.27 32.88
CA SER A 55 13.10 37.07 31.93
C SER A 55 12.71 36.21 30.72
N SER A 56 11.72 36.67 29.95
CA SER A 56 11.15 35.92 28.81
C SER A 56 10.50 34.59 29.20
N THR A 57 9.96 34.51 30.42
CA THR A 57 9.19 33.37 30.94
C THR A 57 7.70 33.66 30.79
N ALA A 58 6.94 32.70 30.25
CA ALA A 58 5.49 32.84 30.05
C ALA A 58 4.74 32.98 31.38
N ASP A 59 3.73 33.85 31.44
CA ASP A 59 2.90 34.08 32.65
C ASP A 59 2.21 32.81 33.18
N THR A 60 2.03 31.82 32.30
CA THR A 60 1.46 30.50 32.61
C THR A 60 2.47 29.49 33.17
N THR A 61 3.75 29.86 33.27
CA THR A 61 4.84 29.01 33.75
C THR A 61 5.19 29.38 35.18
N THR A 62 5.12 28.42 36.10
CA THR A 62 5.52 28.57 37.51
C THR A 62 6.82 27.84 37.80
N TRP A 63 7.74 28.47 38.53
CA TRP A 63 9.09 27.95 38.78
C TRP A 63 9.67 28.39 40.14
N VAL A 64 10.72 27.70 40.60
CA VAL A 64 11.48 28.01 41.84
C VAL A 64 12.98 27.80 41.64
N VAL A 65 13.82 28.56 42.36
CA VAL A 65 15.25 28.26 42.50
C VAL A 65 15.47 27.20 43.59
N THR A 66 16.45 26.32 43.42
CA THR A 66 16.87 25.34 44.42
C THR A 66 18.39 25.13 44.41
N ASP A 67 18.93 24.76 45.57
CA ASP A 67 20.33 24.35 45.71
C ASP A 67 20.50 23.44 46.94
N LEU A 68 21.69 22.87 47.12
CA LEU A 68 22.10 22.11 48.29
C LEU A 68 22.92 22.98 49.25
N CYS A 69 22.37 23.22 50.43
CA CYS A 69 23.08 23.82 51.55
C CYS A 69 23.75 22.72 52.39
N SER A 70 24.90 23.02 52.98
CA SER A 70 25.56 22.10 53.91
C SER A 70 26.01 22.78 55.19
N TYR A 71 25.93 22.04 56.30
CA TYR A 71 26.55 22.40 57.57
C TYR A 71 27.84 21.60 57.76
N PRO A 72 29.02 22.19 57.47
CA PRO A 72 30.28 21.46 57.55
C PRO A 72 30.68 21.10 58.98
N PHE A 73 30.13 21.79 59.99
CA PHE A 73 30.48 21.61 61.40
C PHE A 73 29.54 20.67 62.17
N SER A 74 28.48 20.12 61.55
CA SER A 74 27.71 19.04 62.15
C SER A 74 28.41 17.70 61.92
N PHE A 75 28.43 16.81 62.91
CA PHE A 75 28.91 15.43 62.75
C PHE A 75 27.74 14.46 62.96
N PRO A 76 27.27 13.75 61.90
CA PRO A 76 27.71 13.85 60.50
C PRO A 76 27.31 15.18 59.82
N PRO A 77 27.99 15.58 58.72
CA PRO A 77 27.64 16.79 57.98
C PRO A 77 26.23 16.67 57.40
N THR A 78 25.38 17.64 57.71
CA THR A 78 24.00 17.66 57.24
C THR A 78 23.95 18.38 55.90
N ILE A 79 23.46 17.69 54.87
CA ILE A 79 23.18 18.26 53.55
C ILE A 79 21.66 18.32 53.41
N TYR A 80 21.14 19.48 53.04
CA TYR A 80 19.71 19.67 52.84
C TYR A 80 19.46 20.57 51.62
N ARG A 81 18.32 20.35 50.98
CA ARG A 81 17.91 21.12 49.81
C ARG A 81 17.04 22.28 50.23
N VAL A 82 17.30 23.45 49.66
CA VAL A 82 16.46 24.64 49.85
C VAL A 82 15.69 24.96 48.59
N TYR A 83 14.53 25.60 48.76
CA TYR A 83 13.67 26.04 47.66
C TYR A 83 13.32 27.51 47.89
N GLY A 84 13.34 28.29 46.82
CA GLY A 84 12.94 29.69 46.87
C GLY A 84 11.43 29.88 46.77
N ASN A 85 11.00 31.14 46.74
CA ASN A 85 9.62 31.50 46.45
C ASN A 85 9.21 31.08 45.03
N GLN A 86 7.97 30.61 44.87
CA GLN A 86 7.39 30.36 43.55
C GLN A 86 7.22 31.67 42.78
N VAL A 87 7.55 31.64 41.50
CA VAL A 87 7.39 32.76 40.56
C VAL A 87 6.57 32.27 39.39
N ALA A 88 5.54 33.02 39.00
CA ALA A 88 4.80 32.83 37.75
C ALA A 88 5.29 33.85 36.72
N GLY A 89 5.63 33.42 35.51
CA GLY A 89 6.19 34.32 34.50
C GLY A 89 7.57 34.86 34.87
N ASN A 90 7.84 36.11 34.49
CA ASN A 90 9.09 36.81 34.78
C ASN A 90 9.21 37.15 36.27
N GLY A 91 10.41 37.03 36.84
CA GLY A 91 10.65 37.46 38.21
C GLY A 91 11.90 36.86 38.85
N THR A 92 12.01 37.01 40.17
CA THR A 92 13.14 36.54 40.96
C THR A 92 12.68 35.55 42.02
N SER A 93 13.25 34.34 42.00
CA SER A 93 13.13 33.36 43.07
C SER A 93 14.37 33.41 43.96
N THR A 94 14.19 33.50 45.27
CA THR A 94 15.27 33.59 46.27
C THR A 94 15.11 32.50 47.31
N ALA A 95 16.15 31.69 47.48
CA ALA A 95 16.31 30.72 48.56
C ALA A 95 17.41 31.17 49.53
N TRP A 96 17.36 30.70 50.76
CA TRP A 96 18.31 31.06 51.81
C TRP A 96 18.86 29.81 52.47
N CYS A 97 20.19 29.71 52.58
CA CYS A 97 20.81 28.84 53.57
C CYS A 97 20.74 29.55 54.93
N ASN A 98 20.01 29.00 55.90
CA ASN A 98 19.66 29.67 57.17
C ASN A 98 20.89 30.12 57.99
N PRO A 99 20.79 31.19 58.82
CA PRO A 99 21.95 31.94 59.34
C PRO A 99 22.75 31.29 60.49
N GLY A 100 22.51 30.03 60.86
CA GLY A 100 23.21 29.38 61.98
C GLY A 100 24.53 28.75 61.54
N ASP A 101 25.66 29.17 62.13
CA ASP A 101 26.98 28.55 62.06
C ASP A 101 27.61 28.39 60.66
N ALA A 102 27.60 29.48 59.89
CA ALA A 102 28.33 29.62 58.63
C ALA A 102 28.06 28.47 57.62
N PRO A 103 26.80 28.30 57.16
CA PRO A 103 26.52 27.36 56.08
C PRO A 103 27.35 27.75 54.84
N SER A 104 27.94 26.75 54.18
CA SER A 104 28.56 26.95 52.88
C SER A 104 27.64 26.42 51.79
N VAL A 105 27.54 27.18 50.69
CA VAL A 105 27.04 26.67 49.42
C VAL A 105 28.13 25.75 48.90
N ARG A 106 27.91 24.44 49.02
CA ARG A 106 28.93 23.43 48.69
C ARG A 106 29.09 23.24 47.19
N ASN A 107 28.06 23.55 46.42
CA ASN A 107 27.93 23.17 45.03
C ASN A 107 27.47 24.37 44.22
N SER A 108 28.22 24.76 43.20
CA SER A 108 27.85 25.84 42.27
C SER A 108 26.68 25.47 41.33
N ASP A 109 25.95 24.40 41.63
CA ASP A 109 24.87 23.85 40.81
C ASP A 109 23.51 24.46 41.21
N ILE A 110 23.41 25.79 41.18
CA ILE A 110 22.12 26.47 41.32
C ILE A 110 21.19 25.97 40.23
N GLN A 111 20.07 25.39 40.64
CA GLN A 111 19.11 24.80 39.73
C GLN A 111 17.77 25.54 39.79
N ILE A 112 17.03 25.45 38.69
CA ILE A 112 15.68 25.97 38.59
C ILE A 112 14.75 24.80 38.32
N ILE A 113 13.68 24.70 39.10
CA ILE A 113 12.65 23.67 38.93
C ILE A 113 11.40 24.36 38.39
N ILE A 114 10.89 23.84 37.27
CA ILE A 114 9.60 24.23 36.70
C ILE A 114 8.51 23.39 37.39
N LEU A 115 7.53 24.04 37.99
CA LEU A 115 6.47 23.40 38.79
C LEU A 115 5.22 23.10 37.96
N SER A 116 4.83 24.03 37.08
CA SER A 116 3.80 23.79 36.07
C SER A 116 3.99 24.76 34.89
N ALA A 117 3.66 24.30 33.70
CA ALA A 117 3.62 25.13 32.49
C ALA A 117 2.38 24.75 31.69
N ALA A 118 1.68 25.74 31.12
CA ALA A 118 0.61 25.46 30.17
C ALA A 118 1.17 24.66 28.99
N ALA A 119 0.42 23.64 28.55
CA ALA A 119 0.77 22.93 27.33
C ALA A 119 0.76 23.94 26.16
N PRO A 120 1.82 23.98 25.34
CA PRO A 120 1.85 24.90 24.22
C PRO A 120 0.69 24.59 23.26
N SER A 121 -0.05 25.61 22.83
CA SER A 121 -1.05 25.45 21.78
C SER A 121 -0.34 25.38 20.43
N ILE A 122 -0.44 24.24 19.75
CA ILE A 122 0.00 24.12 18.36
C ILE A 122 -1.22 24.10 17.47
N THR A 123 -1.19 24.97 16.47
CA THR A 123 -2.09 24.92 15.32
C THR A 123 -1.24 24.58 14.10
N ALA A 124 -1.32 23.35 13.61
CA ALA A 124 -0.74 23.04 12.31
C ALA A 124 -1.64 23.63 11.21
N SER A 125 -1.11 24.60 10.47
CA SER A 125 -1.73 25.12 9.26
C SER A 125 -0.81 24.89 8.08
N PRO A 126 -1.24 24.16 7.03
CA PRO A 126 -2.54 23.50 6.93
C PRO A 126 -2.62 22.18 7.74
N SER A 127 -3.80 21.81 8.26
CA SER A 127 -4.06 20.51 8.92
C SER A 127 -4.19 19.35 7.93
N THR A 128 -4.32 19.67 6.65
CA THR A 128 -4.40 18.72 5.54
C THR A 128 -3.42 19.18 4.48
N VAL A 129 -2.52 18.28 4.08
CA VAL A 129 -1.62 18.51 2.96
C VAL A 129 -2.27 17.91 1.74
N VAL A 130 -2.78 18.77 0.86
CA VAL A 130 -3.20 18.33 -0.46
C VAL A 130 -1.93 18.00 -1.23
N ILE A 131 -1.70 16.71 -1.48
CA ILE A 131 -0.61 16.29 -2.35
C ILE A 131 -1.05 16.62 -3.78
N PRO A 132 -0.37 17.55 -4.49
CA PRO A 132 -0.74 17.90 -5.84
C PRO A 132 -0.76 16.65 -6.72
N ALA A 133 -1.70 16.61 -7.65
CA ALA A 133 -1.88 15.46 -8.51
C ALA A 133 -0.57 15.07 -9.19
N GLY A 134 -0.19 13.81 -9.01
CA GLY A 134 1.02 13.24 -9.57
C GLY A 134 2.27 13.27 -8.69
N GLN A 135 2.13 13.67 -7.43
CA GLN A 135 3.17 13.50 -6.44
C GLN A 135 2.81 12.30 -5.54
N VAL A 136 3.78 11.43 -5.29
CA VAL A 136 3.67 10.41 -4.23
C VAL A 136 3.88 11.02 -2.85
N MET A 137 4.40 12.26 -2.81
CA MET A 137 4.86 12.99 -1.64
C MET A 137 4.53 14.48 -1.76
N GLY A 138 3.90 15.07 -0.76
CA GLY A 138 3.70 16.52 -0.67
C GLY A 138 4.58 17.13 0.43
N THR A 139 4.97 18.40 0.27
CA THR A 139 5.65 19.17 1.30
C THR A 139 4.73 20.30 1.74
N THR A 140 4.75 20.64 3.03
CA THR A 140 3.99 21.78 3.55
C THR A 140 4.80 22.45 4.65
N THR A 141 4.59 23.74 4.84
CA THR A 141 5.13 24.44 6.01
C THR A 141 4.16 24.28 7.16
N VAL A 142 4.64 23.79 8.30
CA VAL A 142 3.85 23.74 9.53
C VAL A 142 4.29 24.85 10.47
N SER A 143 3.40 25.80 10.70
CA SER A 143 3.61 26.84 11.69
C SER A 143 3.25 26.33 13.09
N PHE A 144 3.98 26.80 14.10
CA PHE A 144 3.69 26.55 15.50
C PHE A 144 4.06 27.80 16.30
N SER A 145 3.36 28.02 17.41
CA SER A 145 3.66 29.07 18.36
C SER A 145 3.91 28.42 19.72
N SER A 146 5.02 28.75 20.36
CA SER A 146 5.30 28.38 21.74
C SER A 146 5.43 29.66 22.55
N THR A 147 4.84 29.67 23.74
CA THR A 147 5.02 30.76 24.72
C THR A 147 6.39 30.69 25.41
N ASN A 148 7.13 29.59 25.25
CA ASN A 148 8.47 29.42 25.82
C ASN A 148 9.54 29.66 24.73
N ALA A 149 10.25 30.78 24.83
CA ALA A 149 11.27 31.23 23.87
C ALA A 149 12.58 30.42 23.93
N SER A 150 12.79 29.61 24.96
CA SER A 150 13.97 28.76 25.15
C SER A 150 13.54 27.38 25.63
N GLY A 151 14.01 26.32 24.99
CA GLY A 151 13.79 24.93 25.42
C GLY A 151 12.63 24.18 24.76
N THR A 152 11.95 24.73 23.75
CA THR A 152 10.97 23.96 22.98
C THR A 152 11.68 22.94 22.08
N CYS A 153 11.30 21.68 22.21
CA CYS A 153 11.71 20.55 21.40
C CYS A 153 10.55 20.07 20.52
N ILE A 154 10.83 19.89 19.24
CA ILE A 154 9.89 19.41 18.23
C ILE A 154 10.23 17.98 17.91
N TRP A 155 9.21 17.13 17.95
CA TRP A 155 9.29 15.73 17.54
C TRP A 155 8.35 15.48 16.39
N ILE A 156 8.79 14.61 15.49
CA ILE A 156 8.05 14.22 14.30
C ILE A 156 7.87 12.70 14.35
N SER A 157 6.65 12.24 14.13
CA SER A 157 6.33 10.82 13.98
C SER A 157 5.53 10.63 12.69
N GLN A 158 5.99 9.73 11.84
CA GLN A 158 5.30 9.34 10.62
C GLN A 158 4.47 8.07 10.84
N THR A 159 3.65 7.72 9.87
CA THR A 159 2.78 6.54 9.95
C THR A 159 3.60 5.27 10.22
N GLY A 160 3.41 4.67 11.40
CA GLY A 160 4.11 3.46 11.82
C GLY A 160 5.49 3.67 12.45
N GLU A 161 5.96 4.92 12.59
CA GLU A 161 7.29 5.22 13.13
C GLU A 161 7.24 5.80 14.55
N ALA A 162 8.23 5.42 15.36
CA ALA A 162 8.47 6.05 16.65
C ALA A 162 8.83 7.54 16.48
N PRO A 163 8.38 8.43 17.40
CA PRO A 163 8.73 9.85 17.34
C PRO A 163 10.25 10.06 17.37
N ARG A 164 10.73 10.92 16.48
CA ARG A 164 12.14 11.33 16.41
C ARG A 164 12.28 12.79 16.77
N LEU A 165 13.33 13.12 17.52
CA LEU A 165 13.65 14.49 17.86
C LEU A 165 14.14 15.22 16.61
N TRP A 166 13.43 16.27 16.20
CA TRP A 166 13.76 17.08 15.03
C TRP A 166 14.66 18.25 15.38
N SER A 167 14.24 19.04 16.38
CA SER A 167 14.99 20.21 16.83
C SER A 167 14.64 20.47 18.29
N CYS A 168 15.67 20.73 19.10
CA CYS A 168 15.55 21.39 20.39
C CYS A 168 16.32 22.71 20.25
N ASN A 169 15.81 23.80 20.84
CA ASN A 169 16.39 25.16 20.91
C ASN A 169 15.65 26.24 20.09
N GLY A 170 14.39 26.04 19.71
CA GLY A 170 13.62 27.04 18.98
C GLY A 170 12.98 28.11 19.88
N ALA A 171 13.37 29.38 19.68
CA ALA A 171 12.50 30.51 19.93
C ALA A 171 11.25 30.41 19.02
N ALA A 172 10.15 31.08 19.39
CA ALA A 172 8.94 31.14 18.57
C ALA A 172 9.29 31.50 17.11
N GLY A 173 9.10 30.57 16.19
CA GLY A 173 9.55 30.73 14.82
C GLY A 173 9.10 29.55 13.98
N SER A 174 8.52 29.84 12.82
CA SER A 174 8.13 28.84 11.82
C SER A 174 9.32 27.96 11.46
N GLY A 175 9.32 26.71 11.93
CA GLY A 175 10.23 25.70 11.43
C GLY A 175 9.73 25.22 10.07
N LEU A 176 10.52 25.38 9.03
CA LEU A 176 10.30 24.66 7.77
C LEU A 176 10.58 23.18 8.03
N VAL A 177 9.55 22.46 8.45
CA VAL A 177 9.57 21.01 8.42
C VAL A 177 9.12 20.60 7.03
N TRP A 178 9.84 19.68 6.41
CA TRP A 178 9.45 19.06 5.15
C TRP A 178 8.84 17.70 5.50
N PRO A 179 7.56 17.63 5.94
CA PRO A 179 6.98 16.35 6.28
C PRO A 179 6.91 15.53 5.00
N TYR A 180 7.70 14.46 4.94
CA TYR A 180 7.56 13.42 3.94
C TYR A 180 6.27 12.65 4.27
N VAL A 181 5.13 13.06 3.69
CA VAL A 181 3.85 12.35 3.85
C VAL A 181 3.51 11.55 2.59
N PRO A 182 3.59 10.21 2.60
CA PRO A 182 3.12 9.41 1.48
C PRO A 182 1.60 9.53 1.33
N VAL A 183 1.09 9.36 0.11
CA VAL A 183 -0.36 9.29 -0.15
C VAL A 183 -1.02 8.26 0.79
N GLY A 184 -2.06 8.70 1.51
CA GLY A 184 -2.77 7.87 2.51
C GLY A 184 -2.10 7.80 3.89
N GLY A 185 -0.93 8.43 4.05
CA GLY A 185 -0.21 8.56 5.31
C GLY A 185 -0.54 9.85 6.08
N TYR A 186 0.04 9.94 7.26
CA TYR A 186 0.01 11.12 8.12
C TYR A 186 1.37 11.41 8.74
N THR A 187 1.60 12.67 9.11
CA THR A 187 2.68 13.08 10.02
C THR A 187 2.08 13.71 11.27
N LYS A 188 2.56 13.28 12.43
CA LYS A 188 2.22 13.82 13.75
C LYS A 188 3.33 14.74 14.26
N PHE A 189 2.93 15.87 14.81
CA PHE A 189 3.81 16.83 15.46
C PHE A 189 3.56 16.82 16.96
N LEU A 190 4.65 16.71 17.71
CA LEU A 190 4.63 16.72 19.16
C LEU A 190 5.63 17.79 19.62
N LEU A 191 5.21 18.69 20.51
CA LEU A 191 6.13 19.62 21.17
C LEU A 191 6.21 19.27 22.63
N THR A 192 7.41 19.42 23.17
CA THR A 192 7.72 19.26 24.58
C THR A 192 8.81 20.27 24.96
N THR A 193 8.97 20.52 26.25
CA THR A 193 10.12 21.27 26.79
C THR A 193 11.32 20.36 27.10
N SER A 194 11.23 19.08 26.74
CA SER A 194 12.21 18.04 27.02
C SER A 194 12.78 17.42 25.74
N SER A 195 14.04 17.00 25.80
CA SER A 195 14.70 16.17 24.78
C SER A 195 14.40 14.67 24.92
N THR A 196 13.49 14.28 25.83
CA THR A 196 12.99 12.91 25.96
C THR A 196 11.61 12.71 25.31
N ALA A 197 11.33 11.47 24.89
CA ALA A 197 10.16 11.13 24.07
C ALA A 197 8.81 11.59 24.70
N PRO A 198 7.94 12.29 23.94
CA PRO A 198 6.70 12.90 24.44
C PRO A 198 5.52 11.91 24.53
N SER A 199 4.45 12.30 25.25
CA SER A 199 3.21 11.49 25.44
C SER A 199 1.92 12.05 24.80
N PRO A 200 1.74 13.36 24.53
CA PRO A 200 0.60 13.82 23.72
C PRO A 200 0.98 14.29 22.30
N VAL A 201 0.14 13.91 21.33
CA VAL A 201 0.18 14.40 19.94
C VAL A 201 -0.62 15.71 19.87
N LEU A 202 -0.01 16.77 19.34
CA LEU A 202 -0.60 18.10 19.40
C LEU A 202 -1.14 18.58 18.03
N ALA A 203 -0.62 18.05 16.92
CA ALA A 203 -1.21 18.26 15.59
C ALA A 203 -0.95 17.07 14.66
N THR A 204 -1.85 16.87 13.69
CA THR A 204 -1.72 15.84 12.64
C THR A 204 -1.93 16.51 11.28
N THR A 205 -1.02 16.27 10.34
CA THR A 205 -1.21 16.57 8.93
C THR A 205 -1.49 15.30 8.16
N THR A 206 -2.56 15.29 7.37
CA THR A 206 -2.98 14.14 6.56
C THR A 206 -2.77 14.42 5.08
N ALA A 207 -2.35 13.40 4.34
CA ALA A 207 -2.24 13.45 2.89
C ALA A 207 -3.42 12.74 2.24
N THR A 208 -4.30 13.51 1.58
CA THR A 208 -5.35 12.95 0.72
C THR A 208 -4.85 12.85 -0.72
N GLY A 209 -4.85 11.63 -1.27
CA GLY A 209 -4.62 11.42 -2.69
C GLY A 209 -5.77 11.98 -3.52
N VAL A 210 -5.45 12.65 -4.62
CA VAL A 210 -6.46 13.12 -5.60
C VAL A 210 -6.75 11.97 -6.56
N THR A 211 -8.01 11.59 -6.74
CA THR A 211 -8.37 10.61 -7.77
C THR A 211 -8.08 11.23 -9.15
N PRO A 212 -7.30 10.58 -10.02
CA PRO A 212 -7.02 11.14 -11.33
C PRO A 212 -8.31 11.19 -12.16
N THR A 213 -8.64 12.37 -12.66
CA THR A 213 -9.56 12.61 -13.77
C THR A 213 -8.85 12.37 -15.11
N GLY A 214 -9.38 11.46 -15.92
CA GLY A 214 -8.82 11.09 -17.22
C GLY A 214 -9.66 10.01 -17.90
N THR A 215 -9.41 9.75 -19.17
CA THR A 215 -10.07 8.67 -19.90
C THR A 215 -9.04 7.66 -20.39
N VAL A 216 -9.36 6.38 -20.24
CA VAL A 216 -8.62 5.29 -20.86
C VAL A 216 -9.57 4.61 -21.84
N THR A 217 -9.13 4.45 -23.07
CA THR A 217 -9.88 3.73 -24.12
C THR A 217 -9.01 2.61 -24.65
N ALA A 218 -9.56 1.40 -24.67
CA ALA A 218 -8.91 0.27 -25.32
C ALA A 218 -9.69 -0.08 -26.59
N SER A 219 -8.97 -0.24 -27.70
CA SER A 219 -9.55 -0.60 -28.99
C SER A 219 -8.73 -1.73 -29.63
N PRO A 220 -9.37 -2.88 -29.92
CA PRO A 220 -10.77 -3.19 -29.67
C PRO A 220 -11.09 -3.50 -28.19
N SER A 221 -12.34 -3.29 -27.76
CA SER A 221 -12.83 -3.73 -26.43
C SER A 221 -12.93 -5.25 -26.30
N THR A 222 -12.94 -5.95 -27.44
CA THR A 222 -12.93 -7.41 -27.54
C THR A 222 -11.74 -7.83 -28.40
N VAL A 223 -10.86 -8.67 -27.86
CA VAL A 223 -9.71 -9.20 -28.56
C VAL A 223 -10.06 -10.59 -29.08
N VAL A 224 -10.18 -10.74 -30.39
CA VAL A 224 -10.36 -12.05 -31.01
C VAL A 224 -8.99 -12.72 -31.06
N ILE A 225 -8.89 -13.91 -30.48
CA ILE A 225 -7.64 -14.69 -30.51
C ILE A 225 -7.63 -15.56 -31.76
N PRO A 226 -6.72 -15.31 -32.73
CA PRO A 226 -6.67 -16.11 -33.95
C PRO A 226 -6.34 -17.57 -33.64
N ALA A 227 -6.82 -18.48 -34.50
CA ALA A 227 -6.49 -19.90 -34.40
C ALA A 227 -4.96 -20.10 -34.37
N GLY A 228 -4.48 -20.92 -33.42
CA GLY A 228 -3.05 -21.16 -33.20
C GLY A 228 -2.35 -20.14 -32.29
N GLN A 229 -3.06 -19.14 -31.75
CA GLN A 229 -2.52 -18.23 -30.74
C GLN A 229 -3.13 -18.51 -29.37
N THR A 230 -2.32 -18.35 -28.32
CA THR A 230 -2.77 -18.50 -26.92
C THR A 230 -3.20 -17.16 -26.31
N ALA A 231 -2.93 -16.06 -27.00
CA ALA A 231 -3.26 -14.71 -26.59
C ALA A 231 -3.28 -13.74 -27.77
N GLY A 232 -3.88 -12.57 -27.55
CA GLY A 232 -3.97 -11.49 -28.51
C GLY A 232 -3.56 -10.18 -27.86
N THR A 233 -3.26 -9.21 -28.70
CA THR A 233 -2.88 -7.87 -28.28
C THR A 233 -3.94 -6.86 -28.73
N THR A 234 -4.07 -5.78 -27.98
CA THR A 234 -4.92 -4.63 -28.31
C THR A 234 -4.13 -3.36 -28.09
N THR A 235 -4.55 -2.24 -28.68
CA THR A 235 -3.98 -0.94 -28.37
C THR A 235 -4.82 -0.24 -27.30
N VAL A 236 -4.15 0.48 -26.40
CA VAL A 236 -4.80 1.34 -25.42
C VAL A 236 -4.30 2.76 -25.62
N SER A 237 -5.23 3.69 -25.67
CA SER A 237 -4.98 5.13 -25.67
C SER A 237 -5.51 5.72 -24.37
N PHE A 238 -4.83 6.74 -23.87
CA PHE A 238 -5.25 7.42 -22.66
C PHE A 238 -5.09 8.93 -22.80
N THR A 239 -5.98 9.66 -22.14
CA THR A 239 -5.84 11.09 -21.91
C THR A 239 -5.90 11.33 -20.41
N SER A 240 -4.96 12.13 -19.90
CA SER A 240 -4.96 12.58 -18.51
C SER A 240 -5.09 14.09 -18.51
N THR A 241 -5.88 14.65 -17.59
CA THR A 241 -5.89 16.10 -17.39
C THR A 241 -4.65 16.61 -16.64
N TYR A 242 -3.78 15.70 -16.20
CA TYR A 242 -2.57 16.02 -15.44
C TYR A 242 -1.32 15.92 -16.30
N THR A 243 -0.41 16.87 -16.12
CA THR A 243 0.84 16.98 -16.88
C THR A 243 1.96 16.11 -16.32
N ASN A 244 1.86 15.64 -15.07
CA ASN A 244 2.83 14.75 -14.43
C ASN A 244 2.15 13.84 -13.39
N GLY A 245 2.70 12.63 -13.22
CA GLY A 245 2.42 11.69 -12.12
C GLY A 245 1.08 10.97 -12.11
N THR A 246 0.40 10.91 -13.25
CA THR A 246 -0.58 9.84 -13.47
C THR A 246 0.17 8.52 -13.70
N CYS A 247 -0.25 7.47 -13.00
CA CYS A 247 0.25 6.11 -13.13
C CYS A 247 -0.85 5.21 -13.69
N ILE A 248 -0.52 4.44 -14.73
CA ILE A 248 -1.42 3.46 -15.35
C ILE A 248 -1.04 2.08 -14.83
N TRP A 249 -2.06 1.33 -14.41
CA TRP A 249 -1.93 -0.03 -13.93
C TRP A 249 -2.72 -0.99 -14.80
N ILE A 250 -2.17 -2.19 -14.94
CA ILE A 250 -2.76 -3.26 -15.74
C ILE A 250 -2.98 -4.46 -14.84
N SER A 251 -4.18 -5.05 -14.86
CA SER A 251 -4.50 -6.28 -14.14
C SER A 251 -5.12 -7.27 -15.10
N GLN A 252 -4.53 -8.46 -15.18
CA GLN A 252 -5.00 -9.58 -15.99
C GLN A 252 -5.82 -10.55 -15.13
N THR A 253 -6.53 -11.48 -15.76
CA THR A 253 -7.36 -12.48 -15.05
C THR A 253 -6.59 -13.17 -13.93
N GLY A 254 -7.00 -12.94 -12.67
CA GLY A 254 -6.40 -13.58 -11.49
C GLY A 254 -5.08 -12.96 -11.02
N GLU A 255 -4.57 -11.91 -11.68
CA GLU A 255 -3.30 -11.26 -11.32
C GLU A 255 -3.52 -9.96 -10.53
N ALA A 256 -2.64 -9.73 -9.56
CA ALA A 256 -2.53 -8.44 -8.89
C ALA A 256 -2.17 -7.35 -9.92
N PRO A 257 -2.75 -6.14 -9.82
CA PRO A 257 -2.40 -5.05 -10.73
C PRO A 257 -0.91 -4.74 -10.70
N ARG A 258 -0.31 -4.61 -11.87
CA ARG A 258 1.10 -4.19 -12.04
C ARG A 258 1.20 -2.79 -12.60
N LEU A 259 2.19 -2.04 -12.13
CA LEU A 259 2.47 -0.70 -12.63
C LEU A 259 2.99 -0.80 -14.07
N TRP A 260 2.34 -0.12 -15.01
CA TRP A 260 2.79 -0.08 -16.41
C TRP A 260 3.66 1.14 -16.68
N SER A 261 3.19 2.33 -16.32
CA SER A 261 3.93 3.59 -16.50
C SER A 261 3.45 4.66 -15.52
N CYS A 262 4.34 5.59 -15.18
CA CYS A 262 4.06 6.81 -14.42
C CYS A 262 4.72 8.02 -15.10
N GLY A 263 4.10 9.20 -15.00
CA GLY A 263 4.80 10.46 -15.30
C GLY A 263 4.53 11.10 -16.67
N GLY A 264 3.48 10.68 -17.40
CA GLY A 264 3.10 11.33 -18.65
C GLY A 264 2.16 12.53 -18.44
N ALA A 265 2.43 13.64 -19.14
CA ALA A 265 1.38 14.57 -19.57
C ALA A 265 0.47 13.86 -20.59
N ALA A 266 -0.77 14.33 -20.76
CA ALA A 266 -1.66 13.85 -21.83
C ALA A 266 -0.88 13.50 -23.12
N GLY A 267 -0.91 12.23 -23.52
CA GLY A 267 -0.17 11.73 -24.67
C GLY A 267 -0.46 10.26 -24.93
N SER A 268 -0.45 9.85 -26.21
CA SER A 268 -0.67 8.48 -26.65
C SER A 268 0.63 7.66 -26.54
N GLY A 269 0.69 6.72 -25.60
CA GLY A 269 1.73 5.68 -25.57
C GLY A 269 1.13 4.33 -25.94
N LEU A 270 1.76 3.58 -26.84
CA LEU A 270 1.36 2.22 -27.18
C LEU A 270 1.53 1.32 -25.96
N VAL A 271 0.42 0.98 -25.30
CA VAL A 271 0.36 -0.10 -24.33
C VAL A 271 0.07 -1.39 -25.10
N TRP A 272 0.87 -2.44 -24.89
CA TRP A 272 0.65 -3.78 -25.45
C TRP A 272 0.16 -4.75 -24.37
N PRO A 273 -1.09 -4.65 -23.91
CA PRO A 273 -1.67 -5.65 -23.03
C PRO A 273 -1.76 -7.00 -23.75
N TYR A 274 -1.14 -8.00 -23.16
CA TYR A 274 -1.41 -9.41 -23.44
C TYR A 274 -2.80 -9.77 -22.91
N VAL A 275 -3.63 -10.47 -23.69
CA VAL A 275 -4.93 -10.99 -23.22
C VAL A 275 -5.03 -12.47 -23.56
N PRO A 276 -4.94 -13.39 -22.58
CA PRO A 276 -5.01 -14.83 -22.83
C PRO A 276 -6.44 -15.25 -23.22
N VAL A 277 -6.59 -16.34 -23.99
CA VAL A 277 -7.91 -16.89 -24.40
C VAL A 277 -8.86 -17.04 -23.20
N GLY A 278 -10.07 -16.49 -23.31
CA GLY A 278 -11.09 -16.53 -22.25
C GLY A 278 -10.81 -15.59 -21.06
N GLY A 279 -9.70 -14.84 -21.10
CA GLY A 279 -9.30 -13.90 -20.08
C GLY A 279 -9.67 -12.44 -20.38
N TYR A 280 -9.28 -11.55 -19.48
CA TYR A 280 -9.48 -10.11 -19.62
C TYR A 280 -8.25 -9.34 -19.12
N THR A 281 -8.17 -8.09 -19.56
CA THR A 281 -7.23 -7.10 -19.05
C THR A 281 -7.98 -5.83 -18.64
N LYS A 282 -7.81 -5.41 -17.38
CA LYS A 282 -8.35 -4.18 -16.81
C LYS A 282 -7.27 -3.10 -16.79
N PHE A 283 -7.68 -1.88 -17.12
CA PHE A 283 -6.84 -0.68 -17.04
C PHE A 283 -7.36 0.21 -15.92
N LEU A 284 -6.46 0.58 -15.03
CA LEU A 284 -6.73 1.42 -13.88
C LEU A 284 -5.80 2.63 -13.90
N LEU A 285 -6.26 3.72 -13.32
CA LEU A 285 -5.49 4.95 -13.19
C LEU A 285 -5.30 5.27 -11.72
N THR A 286 -4.17 5.85 -11.33
CA THR A 286 -3.95 6.44 -10.00
C THR A 286 -2.93 7.56 -10.13
N THR A 287 -2.82 8.44 -9.13
CA THR A 287 -1.69 9.39 -9.04
C THR A 287 -0.54 8.86 -8.19
N SER A 288 -0.63 7.61 -7.70
CA SER A 288 0.38 6.96 -6.86
C SER A 288 1.10 5.83 -7.60
N SER A 289 2.34 5.57 -7.20
CA SER A 289 3.05 4.32 -7.53
C SER A 289 2.64 3.16 -6.62
N THR A 290 1.71 3.39 -5.69
CA THR A 290 1.26 2.42 -4.69
C THR A 290 -0.26 2.26 -4.76
N ALA A 291 -0.69 1.12 -5.31
CA ALA A 291 -2.06 0.62 -5.47
C ALA A 291 -3.01 1.44 -6.41
N PRO A 292 -3.82 0.78 -7.27
CA PRO A 292 -4.68 1.45 -8.27
C PRO A 292 -6.16 1.69 -7.83
N SER A 293 -6.85 2.69 -8.42
CA SER A 293 -8.31 2.93 -8.32
C SER A 293 -8.81 4.08 -9.23
N PRO A 294 -9.96 4.03 -9.96
CA PRO A 294 -10.86 2.91 -10.32
C PRO A 294 -10.50 2.26 -11.68
N VAL A 295 -11.24 1.21 -12.09
CA VAL A 295 -11.15 0.61 -13.44
C VAL A 295 -11.79 1.56 -14.47
N LEU A 296 -11.04 1.91 -15.51
CA LEU A 296 -11.48 2.87 -16.54
C LEU A 296 -11.74 2.21 -17.91
N ALA A 297 -11.07 1.10 -18.21
CA ALA A 297 -11.32 0.32 -19.42
C ALA A 297 -11.08 -1.17 -19.15
N THR A 298 -11.76 -2.03 -19.91
CA THR A 298 -11.55 -3.48 -19.89
C THR A 298 -11.54 -4.01 -21.32
N THR A 299 -10.60 -4.90 -21.61
CA THR A 299 -10.63 -5.71 -22.84
C THR A 299 -10.78 -7.17 -22.48
N THR A 300 -11.61 -7.89 -23.22
CA THR A 300 -11.85 -9.31 -23.02
C THR A 300 -11.39 -10.08 -24.24
N ALA A 301 -10.64 -11.16 -24.03
CA ALA A 301 -10.27 -12.08 -25.09
C ALA A 301 -11.38 -13.11 -25.28
N THR A 302 -11.96 -13.11 -26.46
CA THR A 302 -12.78 -14.23 -26.91
C THR A 302 -11.89 -15.09 -27.78
N GLY A 303 -11.57 -16.31 -27.29
CA GLY A 303 -11.16 -17.37 -28.21
C GLY A 303 -12.24 -17.48 -29.27
N VAL A 304 -11.84 -17.55 -30.54
CA VAL A 304 -12.80 -17.67 -31.65
C VAL A 304 -13.93 -18.66 -31.27
N THR A 305 -15.14 -18.15 -31.02
CA THR A 305 -16.33 -18.95 -31.36
C THR A 305 -16.20 -19.16 -32.86
N PRO A 306 -16.00 -20.37 -33.37
CA PRO A 306 -15.68 -20.53 -34.79
C PRO A 306 -16.83 -19.96 -35.62
N PRO A 307 -16.63 -18.86 -36.39
CA PRO A 307 -17.58 -18.46 -37.41
C PRO A 307 -17.39 -19.39 -38.62
N PRO A 308 -18.47 -19.71 -39.37
CA PRO A 308 -18.49 -20.79 -40.35
C PRO A 308 -17.84 -20.36 -41.67
N ASP A 309 -16.52 -20.40 -41.78
CA ASP A 309 -15.83 -19.94 -43.01
C ASP A 309 -15.16 -21.06 -43.81
N GLY A 310 -15.72 -22.26 -43.76
CA GLY A 310 -15.34 -23.29 -44.71
C GLY A 310 -16.49 -24.19 -45.11
N PRO A 311 -16.28 -24.99 -46.16
CA PRO A 311 -17.31 -25.85 -46.71
C PRO A 311 -17.90 -26.73 -45.60
N ALA A 312 -19.23 -26.74 -45.55
CA ALA A 312 -20.00 -27.49 -44.57
C ALA A 312 -20.81 -28.57 -45.27
N GLY A 313 -20.71 -29.80 -44.78
CA GLY A 313 -21.35 -30.96 -45.39
C GLY A 313 -21.06 -32.24 -44.64
N THR A 314 -21.36 -33.37 -45.27
CA THR A 314 -21.07 -34.70 -44.73
C THR A 314 -19.61 -35.07 -44.92
N ILE A 315 -19.03 -35.77 -43.93
CA ILE A 315 -17.78 -36.49 -44.11
C ILE A 315 -18.14 -37.96 -44.32
N VAL A 316 -17.72 -38.54 -45.43
CA VAL A 316 -18.16 -39.88 -45.87
C VAL A 316 -16.98 -40.85 -45.90
N SER A 317 -17.13 -42.01 -45.25
CA SER A 317 -16.15 -43.10 -45.34
C SER A 317 -16.15 -43.70 -46.73
N ALA A 318 -14.98 -43.79 -47.37
CA ALA A 318 -14.82 -44.44 -48.68
C ALA A 318 -14.91 -45.97 -48.58
N TYR A 319 -14.82 -46.54 -47.38
CA TYR A 319 -15.00 -47.97 -47.14
C TYR A 319 -16.48 -48.36 -47.01
N SER A 320 -17.21 -47.70 -46.10
CA SER A 320 -18.57 -48.10 -45.73
C SER A 320 -19.67 -47.28 -46.42
N ASN A 321 -19.33 -46.19 -47.11
CA ASN A 321 -20.27 -45.16 -47.60
C ASN A 321 -21.16 -44.56 -46.51
N LYS A 322 -20.75 -44.68 -45.24
CA LYS A 322 -21.41 -44.08 -44.08
C LYS A 322 -20.83 -42.72 -43.75
N CYS A 323 -21.62 -41.94 -43.04
CA CYS A 323 -21.27 -40.60 -42.63
C CYS A 323 -20.67 -40.59 -41.22
N VAL A 324 -19.71 -39.69 -41.01
CA VAL A 324 -19.27 -39.31 -39.67
C VAL A 324 -20.40 -38.55 -38.98
N ASP A 325 -20.79 -39.02 -37.81
CA ASP A 325 -22.01 -38.64 -37.11
C ASP A 325 -21.71 -38.32 -35.64
N VAL A 326 -22.35 -37.28 -35.12
CA VAL A 326 -22.40 -36.99 -33.68
C VAL A 326 -23.50 -37.83 -33.05
N ALA A 327 -23.13 -38.76 -32.17
CA ALA A 327 -24.04 -39.75 -31.64
C ALA A 327 -25.30 -39.14 -31.00
N GLY A 328 -26.46 -39.46 -31.58
CA GLY A 328 -27.76 -38.96 -31.14
C GLY A 328 -27.97 -37.45 -31.29
N GLY A 329 -27.06 -36.73 -31.97
CA GLY A 329 -27.06 -35.27 -32.05
C GLY A 329 -26.82 -34.59 -30.70
N LEU A 330 -26.21 -35.28 -29.74
CA LEU A 330 -25.95 -34.74 -28.41
C LEU A 330 -24.78 -33.75 -28.45
N THR A 331 -24.91 -32.66 -27.70
CA THR A 331 -23.92 -31.57 -27.66
C THR A 331 -23.11 -31.57 -26.37
N ALA A 332 -23.12 -32.66 -25.60
CA ALA A 332 -22.29 -32.76 -24.40
C ALA A 332 -20.84 -33.08 -24.77
N ASN A 333 -19.87 -32.57 -24.01
CA ASN A 333 -18.48 -32.98 -24.17
C ASN A 333 -18.34 -34.47 -23.92
N GLY A 334 -17.56 -35.14 -24.77
CA GLY A 334 -17.41 -36.59 -24.75
C GLY A 334 -18.50 -37.35 -25.50
N THR A 335 -19.43 -36.67 -26.19
CA THR A 335 -20.36 -37.33 -27.11
C THR A 335 -19.57 -38.05 -28.19
N HIS A 336 -19.91 -39.30 -28.48
CA HIS A 336 -19.18 -40.10 -29.44
C HIS A 336 -19.27 -39.52 -30.86
N VAL A 337 -18.15 -39.55 -31.58
CA VAL A 337 -18.12 -39.39 -33.03
C VAL A 337 -18.10 -40.79 -33.62
N GLN A 338 -19.10 -41.11 -34.44
CA GLN A 338 -19.40 -42.48 -34.86
C GLN A 338 -19.64 -42.58 -36.37
N LEU A 339 -19.65 -43.79 -36.90
CA LEU A 339 -20.26 -44.09 -38.19
C LEU A 339 -21.76 -44.24 -38.08
N TYR A 340 -22.48 -43.65 -39.03
CA TYR A 340 -23.91 -43.85 -39.17
C TYR A 340 -24.33 -43.74 -40.63
N ASP A 341 -25.46 -44.35 -40.99
CA ASP A 341 -26.05 -44.16 -42.31
C ASP A 341 -26.26 -42.66 -42.59
N CYS A 342 -25.84 -42.23 -43.78
CA CYS A 342 -26.02 -40.85 -44.21
C CYS A 342 -27.52 -40.51 -44.26
N ASN A 343 -27.95 -39.58 -43.42
CA ASN A 343 -29.36 -39.24 -43.18
C ASN A 343 -29.66 -37.74 -43.28
N GLY A 344 -28.65 -36.90 -43.56
CA GLY A 344 -28.82 -35.47 -43.80
C GLY A 344 -29.16 -34.64 -42.56
N THR A 345 -29.11 -35.23 -41.36
CA THR A 345 -29.37 -34.52 -40.11
C THR A 345 -28.21 -33.57 -39.76
N ALA A 346 -28.48 -32.63 -38.84
CA ALA A 346 -27.45 -31.73 -38.32
C ALA A 346 -26.28 -32.48 -37.68
N SER A 347 -26.51 -33.70 -37.16
CA SER A 347 -25.50 -34.56 -36.56
C SER A 347 -24.40 -35.01 -37.51
N GLN A 348 -24.62 -34.90 -38.82
CA GLN A 348 -23.68 -35.29 -39.87
C GLN A 348 -23.11 -34.09 -40.62
N ARG A 349 -23.48 -32.87 -40.21
CA ARG A 349 -23.04 -31.64 -40.85
C ARG A 349 -21.79 -31.12 -40.15
N TRP A 350 -20.65 -31.33 -40.78
CA TRP A 350 -19.35 -30.87 -40.31
C TRP A 350 -18.89 -29.68 -41.15
N THR A 351 -18.42 -28.64 -40.46
CA THR A 351 -17.76 -27.49 -41.07
C THR A 351 -16.26 -27.69 -40.97
N VAL A 352 -15.57 -27.69 -42.11
CA VAL A 352 -14.11 -27.72 -42.19
C VAL A 352 -13.59 -26.30 -42.02
N THR A 353 -12.82 -26.02 -40.98
CA THR A 353 -12.28 -24.67 -40.76
C THR A 353 -10.93 -24.47 -41.45
N ALA A 354 -10.52 -23.22 -41.64
CA ALA A 354 -9.16 -22.89 -42.12
C ALA A 354 -8.03 -23.39 -41.20
N ALA A 355 -8.36 -23.72 -39.94
CA ALA A 355 -7.43 -24.32 -38.98
C ALA A 355 -7.40 -25.86 -39.07
N HIS A 356 -8.01 -26.45 -40.11
CA HIS A 356 -8.19 -27.89 -40.28
C HIS A 356 -8.91 -28.56 -39.10
N THR A 357 -9.82 -27.82 -38.47
CA THR A 357 -10.71 -28.37 -37.46
C THR A 357 -12.00 -28.81 -38.12
N LEU A 358 -12.54 -29.95 -37.70
CA LEU A 358 -13.85 -30.43 -38.10
C LEU A 358 -14.83 -30.09 -36.99
N SER A 359 -15.79 -29.21 -37.27
CA SER A 359 -16.71 -28.69 -36.26
C SER A 359 -18.17 -29.04 -36.52
N ALA A 360 -18.88 -29.40 -35.47
CA ALA A 360 -20.31 -29.67 -35.45
C ALA A 360 -20.91 -29.15 -34.14
N PHE A 361 -22.12 -28.55 -34.19
CA PHE A 361 -22.79 -27.97 -33.01
C PHE A 361 -21.94 -26.97 -32.20
N GLY A 362 -21.05 -26.22 -32.85
CA GLY A 362 -20.13 -25.29 -32.18
C GLY A 362 -19.03 -25.96 -31.37
N LYS A 363 -18.82 -27.27 -31.58
CA LYS A 363 -17.79 -28.10 -30.95
C LYS A 363 -16.93 -28.76 -32.01
N CYS A 364 -15.83 -29.35 -31.57
CA CYS A 364 -14.76 -29.85 -32.41
C CYS A 364 -14.65 -31.37 -32.30
N MET A 365 -14.39 -32.03 -33.43
CA MET A 365 -13.96 -33.43 -33.45
C MET A 365 -12.59 -33.52 -32.79
N ASP A 366 -12.50 -34.31 -31.74
CA ASP A 366 -11.38 -34.29 -30.80
C ASP A 366 -10.92 -35.73 -30.49
N VAL A 367 -9.61 -35.94 -30.46
CA VAL A 367 -9.01 -37.19 -29.96
C VAL A 367 -9.11 -37.21 -28.44
N SER A 368 -9.84 -38.18 -27.88
CA SER A 368 -10.21 -38.22 -26.47
C SER A 368 -9.03 -38.00 -25.51
N GLY A 369 -9.09 -36.89 -24.79
CA GLY A 369 -8.07 -36.49 -23.80
C GLY A 369 -6.71 -36.15 -24.41
N GLY A 370 -6.63 -35.97 -25.72
CA GLY A 370 -5.37 -35.79 -26.46
C GLY A 370 -4.44 -37.01 -26.40
N VAL A 371 -4.97 -38.20 -26.08
CA VAL A 371 -4.17 -39.42 -25.97
C VAL A 371 -3.75 -39.86 -27.36
N THR A 372 -2.46 -40.16 -27.54
CA THR A 372 -1.88 -40.40 -28.87
C THR A 372 -1.82 -41.86 -29.27
N ALA A 373 -2.26 -42.81 -28.43
CA ALA A 373 -2.15 -44.25 -28.70
C ALA A 373 -3.18 -44.75 -29.75
N ASN A 374 -2.84 -45.82 -30.48
CA ASN A 374 -3.79 -46.53 -31.35
C ASN A 374 -5.04 -46.95 -30.59
N GLY A 375 -6.21 -46.81 -31.23
CA GLY A 375 -7.51 -47.13 -30.64
C GLY A 375 -8.05 -46.05 -29.71
N THR A 376 -7.37 -44.89 -29.57
CA THR A 376 -7.91 -43.78 -28.79
C THR A 376 -9.16 -43.23 -29.47
N LYS A 377 -10.28 -43.18 -28.74
CA LYS A 377 -11.57 -42.80 -29.28
C LYS A 377 -11.65 -41.33 -29.69
N VAL A 378 -12.44 -41.06 -30.72
CA VAL A 378 -12.79 -39.71 -31.16
C VAL A 378 -14.15 -39.32 -30.59
N TRP A 379 -14.25 -38.09 -30.12
CA TRP A 379 -15.45 -37.55 -29.50
C TRP A 379 -15.68 -36.08 -29.88
N LEU A 380 -16.83 -35.54 -29.50
CA LEU A 380 -17.15 -34.14 -29.61
C LEU A 380 -16.71 -33.42 -28.33
N TYR A 381 -15.93 -32.36 -28.45
CA TYR A 381 -15.45 -31.59 -27.30
C TYR A 381 -15.46 -30.09 -27.60
N ASP A 382 -15.48 -29.27 -26.54
CA ASP A 382 -15.31 -27.83 -26.66
C ASP A 382 -14.05 -27.50 -27.46
N CYS A 383 -14.20 -26.61 -28.44
CA CYS A 383 -13.08 -26.16 -29.25
C CYS A 383 -12.06 -25.43 -28.36
N ASN A 384 -10.88 -26.01 -28.21
CA ASN A 384 -9.83 -25.56 -27.29
C ASN A 384 -8.51 -25.23 -28.02
N GLY A 385 -8.46 -25.42 -29.34
CA GLY A 385 -7.33 -25.06 -30.19
C GLY A 385 -6.11 -25.98 -30.05
N THR A 386 -6.25 -27.12 -29.38
CA THR A 386 -5.17 -28.11 -29.26
C THR A 386 -5.02 -28.94 -30.54
N GLY A 387 -3.85 -29.55 -30.72
CA GLY A 387 -3.59 -30.44 -31.86
C GLY A 387 -4.49 -31.67 -31.91
N ALA A 388 -5.13 -32.05 -30.80
CA ALA A 388 -6.13 -33.13 -30.73
C ALA A 388 -7.38 -32.82 -31.57
N GLN A 389 -7.59 -31.56 -31.93
CA GLN A 389 -8.73 -31.05 -32.70
C GLN A 389 -8.39 -30.68 -34.15
N VAL A 390 -7.20 -31.07 -34.60
CA VAL A 390 -6.72 -30.81 -35.96
C VAL A 390 -6.78 -32.11 -36.76
N TRP A 391 -7.37 -32.05 -37.95
CA TRP A 391 -7.54 -33.16 -38.87
C TRP A 391 -7.10 -32.72 -40.27
N MET A 392 -5.84 -32.98 -40.60
CA MET A 392 -5.22 -32.59 -41.85
C MET A 392 -5.61 -33.58 -42.97
N PRO A 393 -6.42 -33.15 -43.96
CA PRO A 393 -6.68 -33.98 -45.12
C PRO A 393 -5.40 -34.24 -45.90
N GLN A 394 -5.16 -35.50 -46.24
CA GLN A 394 -4.03 -35.94 -47.05
C GLN A 394 -4.47 -36.19 -48.48
N ALA A 395 -3.52 -36.14 -49.42
CA ALA A 395 -3.78 -36.40 -50.84
C ALA A 395 -4.30 -37.83 -51.10
N ASP A 396 -4.00 -38.77 -50.20
CA ASP A 396 -4.44 -40.15 -50.30
C ASP A 396 -5.84 -40.38 -49.70
N GLY A 397 -6.53 -39.34 -49.23
CA GLY A 397 -7.88 -39.40 -48.64
C GLY A 397 -7.90 -39.70 -47.14
N THR A 398 -6.76 -39.84 -46.47
CA THR A 398 -6.75 -39.95 -44.99
C THR A 398 -6.96 -38.59 -44.31
N LEU A 399 -7.42 -38.63 -43.05
CA LEU A 399 -7.47 -37.46 -42.17
C LEU A 399 -6.45 -37.66 -41.04
N LEU A 400 -5.29 -37.03 -41.17
CA LEU A 400 -4.19 -37.12 -40.21
C LEU A 400 -4.44 -36.19 -39.02
N ASN A 401 -4.38 -36.70 -37.80
CA ASN A 401 -4.22 -35.88 -36.62
C ASN A 401 -2.72 -35.62 -36.37
N PRO A 402 -2.22 -34.38 -36.52
CA PRO A 402 -0.79 -34.09 -36.45
C PRO A 402 -0.21 -34.21 -35.03
N MET A 403 -1.05 -34.15 -33.99
CA MET A 403 -0.61 -34.33 -32.60
C MET A 403 -0.30 -35.80 -32.29
N SER A 404 -1.13 -36.73 -32.75
CA SER A 404 -0.94 -38.16 -32.54
C SER A 404 -0.08 -38.83 -33.60
N GLY A 405 0.04 -38.23 -34.79
CA GLY A 405 0.68 -38.84 -35.96
C GLY A 405 -0.15 -39.97 -36.58
N ARG A 406 -1.45 -40.02 -36.26
CA ARG A 406 -2.37 -41.12 -36.60
C ARG A 406 -3.56 -40.61 -37.40
N CYS A 407 -4.18 -41.50 -38.15
CA CYS A 407 -5.30 -41.19 -39.02
C CYS A 407 -6.64 -41.46 -38.33
N LEU A 408 -7.67 -40.71 -38.70
CA LEU A 408 -9.06 -41.02 -38.33
C LEU A 408 -9.40 -42.40 -38.90
N ASP A 409 -9.81 -43.30 -38.03
CA ASP A 409 -10.03 -44.71 -38.35
C ASP A 409 -11.48 -45.12 -38.08
N ASP A 410 -12.01 -45.94 -38.99
CA ASP A 410 -13.14 -46.83 -38.73
C ASP A 410 -12.59 -48.13 -38.13
N PRO A 411 -12.69 -48.33 -36.80
CA PRO A 411 -11.98 -49.42 -36.13
C PRO A 411 -12.33 -50.77 -36.73
N TYR A 412 -11.30 -51.49 -37.15
CA TYR A 412 -11.42 -52.82 -37.78
C TYR A 412 -12.23 -52.84 -39.09
N GLY A 413 -12.54 -51.68 -39.68
CA GLY A 413 -13.39 -51.57 -40.87
C GLY A 413 -14.78 -52.18 -40.64
N VAL A 414 -15.43 -51.87 -39.52
CA VAL A 414 -16.76 -52.42 -39.21
C VAL A 414 -17.88 -51.48 -39.69
N THR A 415 -18.71 -51.97 -40.61
CA THR A 415 -19.82 -51.21 -41.20
C THR A 415 -21.07 -51.12 -40.32
N THR A 416 -20.95 -51.18 -38.99
CA THR A 416 -22.08 -51.14 -38.06
C THR A 416 -22.42 -49.69 -37.69
N ASN A 417 -23.71 -49.32 -37.70
CA ASN A 417 -24.13 -48.01 -37.19
C ASN A 417 -23.84 -47.91 -35.70
N GLY A 418 -23.27 -46.78 -35.28
CA GLY A 418 -22.87 -46.56 -33.89
C GLY A 418 -21.44 -46.97 -33.57
N THR A 419 -20.67 -47.49 -34.54
CA THR A 419 -19.23 -47.70 -34.37
C THR A 419 -18.57 -46.36 -34.06
N GLN A 420 -18.03 -46.20 -32.86
CA GLN A 420 -17.27 -45.00 -32.50
C GLN A 420 -15.90 -45.02 -33.19
N LEU A 421 -15.60 -43.95 -33.91
CA LEU A 421 -14.33 -43.76 -34.60
C LEU A 421 -13.18 -43.64 -33.59
N ASP A 422 -11.99 -44.02 -34.02
CA ASP A 422 -10.76 -43.84 -33.26
C ASP A 422 -9.62 -43.32 -34.13
N ILE A 423 -8.42 -43.30 -33.55
CA ILE A 423 -7.19 -43.04 -34.29
C ILE A 423 -6.36 -44.32 -34.40
N TRP A 424 -5.77 -44.52 -35.57
CA TRP A 424 -4.85 -45.63 -35.83
C TRP A 424 -3.65 -45.17 -36.65
N ASP A 425 -2.54 -45.90 -36.57
CA ASP A 425 -1.37 -45.63 -37.40
C ASP A 425 -1.80 -45.58 -38.87
N CYS A 426 -1.45 -44.51 -39.59
CA CYS A 426 -1.88 -44.34 -40.97
C CYS A 426 -1.33 -45.48 -41.85
N VAL A 427 -2.21 -46.36 -42.34
CA VAL A 427 -1.82 -47.52 -43.13
C VAL A 427 -2.00 -47.25 -44.61
N ALA A 428 -0.91 -47.32 -45.38
CA ALA A 428 -0.95 -47.16 -46.83
C ALA A 428 -1.92 -48.17 -47.48
N GLY A 429 -2.95 -47.67 -48.16
CA GLY A 429 -3.95 -48.50 -48.85
C GLY A 429 -5.08 -49.03 -47.96
N ALA A 430 -5.08 -48.77 -46.65
CA ALA A 430 -6.23 -49.06 -45.80
C ALA A 430 -7.42 -48.20 -46.21
N THR A 431 -8.56 -48.83 -46.50
CA THR A 431 -9.77 -48.13 -46.99
C THR A 431 -10.64 -47.60 -45.86
N ASN A 432 -10.59 -48.23 -44.69
CA ASN A 432 -11.25 -47.82 -43.44
C ASN A 432 -10.75 -46.46 -42.90
N GLU A 433 -9.59 -45.99 -43.37
CA GLU A 433 -9.03 -44.68 -42.99
C GLU A 433 -9.28 -43.59 -44.04
N LYS A 434 -10.12 -43.86 -45.05
CA LYS A 434 -10.35 -42.95 -46.20
C LYS A 434 -11.66 -42.21 -46.08
N TRP A 435 -11.59 -40.88 -46.22
CA TRP A 435 -12.69 -39.97 -45.97
C TRP A 435 -12.85 -38.95 -47.10
N SER A 436 -14.07 -38.78 -47.58
CA SER A 436 -14.46 -37.63 -48.41
C SER A 436 -14.94 -36.51 -47.48
N VAL A 437 -14.24 -35.38 -47.49
CA VAL A 437 -14.61 -34.19 -46.70
C VAL A 437 -15.31 -33.15 -47.57
N PRO A 438 -16.15 -32.27 -46.99
CA PRO A 438 -16.68 -31.12 -47.69
C PRO A 438 -15.55 -30.25 -48.25
N HIS A 439 -15.66 -29.88 -49.53
CA HIS A 439 -14.75 -28.96 -50.19
C HIS A 439 -15.58 -27.87 -50.92
N SER A 440 -15.00 -26.68 -51.10
CA SER A 440 -15.62 -25.57 -51.83
C SER A 440 -15.68 -25.80 -53.33
#